data_AF-A0A452ZNH5-F1
#
_entry.id   AF-A0A452ZNH5-F1
#
_cell.length_a   1.000
_cell.length_b   1.000
_cell.length_c   1.000
_cell.angle_alpha   90.00
_cell.angle_beta   90.00
_cell.angle_gamma   90.00
#
_symmetry.space_group_name_H-M   'P 1'
#
loop_
_entity.id
_entity.type
_entity.pdbx_description
1 polymer ?
#
loop_
_entity_poly.entity_id
_entity_poly.type
_entity_poly.pdbx_seq_one_letter_code
_entity_poly.pdbx_strand_id
1 'polypeptide(L)'
;MTKKNKTYYLLDGEEEPTRHIHGNCIGKVMFLTAVARPRWDSEGNVTFSGKIGIWLFVKEVPAQRRSDNRPRGTIETKTIKVDRKVMRE
;
A
#
# COMPACT_ATOMS: atom_id res chain seq x y z
N MET A 1 11.46 -10.55 -0.18
CA MET A 1 12.45 -9.60 -0.75
C MET A 1 12.08 -9.37 -2.21
N THR A 2 11.85 -8.14 -2.67
CA THR A 2 11.38 -7.87 -4.05
C THR A 2 12.51 -8.08 -5.07
N LYS A 3 12.29 -8.95 -6.05
CA LYS A 3 13.24 -9.23 -7.14
C LYS A 3 13.26 -8.08 -8.16
N LYS A 4 14.41 -7.85 -8.79
CA LYS A 4 14.56 -6.84 -9.87
C LYS A 4 13.69 -7.17 -11.08
N ASN A 5 13.63 -8.45 -11.45
CA ASN A 5 12.77 -8.97 -12.50
C ASN A 5 11.57 -9.67 -11.85
N LYS A 6 10.35 -9.31 -12.27
CA LYS A 6 9.10 -9.91 -11.82
C LYS A 6 8.26 -10.28 -13.04
N THR A 7 7.55 -11.40 -12.92
CA THR A 7 6.47 -11.77 -13.85
C THR A 7 5.17 -11.31 -13.22
N TYR A 8 4.38 -10.53 -13.95
CA TYR A 8 3.03 -10.15 -13.55
C TYR A 8 2.03 -11.07 -14.26
N TYR A 9 0.99 -11.49 -13.53
CA TYR A 9 -0.19 -12.09 -14.16
C TYR A 9 -1.11 -10.93 -14.49
N LEU A 10 -1.22 -10.60 -15.77
CA LEU A 10 -2.06 -9.53 -16.29
C LEU A 10 -3.26 -10.14 -16.99
N LEU A 11 -4.41 -9.47 -16.90
CA LEU A 11 -5.58 -9.82 -17.69
C LEU A 11 -5.39 -9.37 -19.15
N ASP A 12 -6.13 -9.97 -20.09
CA ASP A 12 -6.14 -9.53 -21.48
C ASP A 12 -6.56 -8.04 -21.57
N GLY A 13 -5.65 -7.20 -22.07
CA GLY A 13 -5.83 -5.75 -22.20
C GLY A 13 -5.38 -4.91 -21.01
N GLU A 14 -4.87 -5.53 -19.93
CA GLU A 14 -4.29 -4.80 -18.80
C GLU A 14 -2.88 -4.29 -19.14
N GLU A 15 -2.65 -2.98 -18.94
CA GLU A 15 -1.35 -2.37 -19.22
C GLU A 15 -0.28 -2.88 -18.25
N GLU A 16 0.93 -3.12 -18.77
CA GLU A 16 2.02 -3.62 -17.95
C GLU A 16 2.41 -2.57 -16.89
N PRO A 17 2.49 -2.95 -15.60
CA PRO A 17 2.74 -1.99 -14.53
C PRO A 17 4.13 -1.37 -14.64
N THR A 18 4.17 -0.05 -14.83
CA THR A 18 5.41 0.72 -14.94
C THR A 18 6.07 0.92 -13.58
N ARG A 19 7.38 0.65 -13.51
CA ARG A 19 8.17 0.83 -12.29
C ARG A 19 9.18 1.97 -12.45
N HIS A 20 8.92 3.09 -11.78
CA HIS A 20 9.81 4.26 -11.81
C HIS A 20 11.06 4.16 -10.91
N ILE A 21 11.12 3.17 -10.00
CA ILE A 21 12.21 3.04 -9.02
C ILE A 21 13.21 1.97 -9.45
N HIS A 22 14.45 2.38 -9.74
CA HIS A 22 15.57 1.48 -10.01
C HIS A 22 16.11 0.82 -8.72
N GLY A 23 16.41 -0.48 -8.75
CA GLY A 23 17.07 -1.20 -7.63
C GLY A 23 16.15 -1.95 -6.67
N ASN A 24 16.57 -2.14 -5.41
CA ASN A 24 15.83 -2.91 -4.39
C ASN A 24 15.26 -2.03 -3.26
N CYS A 25 15.36 -0.70 -3.38
CA CYS A 25 14.98 0.27 -2.35
C CYS A 25 13.47 0.64 -2.41
N ILE A 26 12.59 -0.36 -2.50
CA ILE A 26 11.14 -0.12 -2.44
C ILE A 26 10.73 0.07 -0.98
N GLY A 27 10.08 1.20 -0.68
CA GLY A 27 9.47 1.44 0.63
C GLY A 27 8.42 0.38 0.95
N LYS A 28 8.51 -0.24 2.13
CA LYS A 28 7.56 -1.27 2.57
C LYS A 28 6.58 -0.70 3.58
N VAL A 29 5.32 -0.55 3.19
CA VAL A 29 4.26 0.00 4.04
C VAL A 29 3.38 -1.13 4.59
N MET A 30 2.87 -0.94 5.80
CA MET A 30 1.88 -1.80 6.43
C MET A 30 0.49 -1.18 6.27
N PHE A 31 -0.52 -2.02 6.06
CA PHE A 31 -1.91 -1.59 5.89
C PHE A 31 -2.80 -2.34 6.88
N LEU A 32 -3.83 -1.67 7.40
CA LEU A 32 -4.98 -2.28 8.06
C LEU A 32 -6.12 -2.37 7.04
N THR A 33 -6.65 -3.57 6.84
CA THR A 33 -7.81 -3.79 5.97
C THR A 33 -8.98 -4.27 6.81
N ALA A 34 -10.12 -3.60 6.68
CA ALA A 34 -11.37 -4.03 7.30
C ALA A 34 -12.26 -4.66 6.23
N VAL A 35 -12.55 -5.95 6.42
CA VAL A 35 -13.44 -6.71 5.55
C VAL A 35 -14.46 -7.45 6.41
N ALA A 36 -15.73 -7.16 6.18
CA ALA A 36 -16.86 -7.89 6.74
C ALA A 36 -17.30 -9.02 5.81
N ARG A 37 -18.17 -9.89 6.30
CA ARG A 37 -18.77 -10.96 5.49
C ARG A 37 -19.68 -10.34 4.40
N PRO A 38 -19.54 -10.74 3.13
CA PRO A 38 -20.46 -10.31 2.08
C PRO A 38 -21.91 -10.70 2.42
N ARG A 39 -22.87 -9.85 2.07
CA ARG A 39 -24.30 -10.12 2.19
C ARG A 39 -24.92 -10.20 0.81
N TRP A 40 -25.92 -11.07 0.71
CA TRP A 40 -26.60 -11.43 -0.52
C TRP A 40 -28.11 -11.29 -0.32
N ASP A 41 -28.84 -10.95 -1.37
CA ASP A 41 -30.30 -11.02 -1.38
C ASP A 41 -30.79 -12.45 -1.67
N SER A 42 -32.11 -12.64 -1.74
CA SER A 42 -32.74 -13.93 -2.07
C SER A 42 -32.50 -14.40 -3.51
N GLU A 43 -32.14 -13.50 -4.40
CA GLU A 43 -31.88 -13.78 -5.83
C GLU A 43 -30.40 -14.10 -6.09
N GLY A 44 -29.54 -13.97 -5.07
CA GLY A 44 -28.12 -14.24 -5.18
C GLY A 44 -27.30 -13.06 -5.69
N ASN A 45 -27.80 -11.83 -5.60
CA ASN A 45 -27.03 -10.62 -5.88
C ASN A 45 -26.30 -10.12 -4.62
N VAL A 46 -25.08 -9.59 -4.80
CA VAL A 46 -24.29 -9.01 -3.72
C VAL A 46 -24.91 -7.67 -3.30
N THR A 47 -25.52 -7.62 -2.11
CA THR A 47 -26.05 -6.37 -1.53
C THR A 47 -24.97 -5.62 -0.74
N PHE A 48 -24.01 -6.35 -0.18
CA PHE A 48 -22.85 -5.76 0.49
C PHE A 48 -21.63 -6.63 0.24
N SER A 49 -20.58 -6.05 -0.36
CA SER A 49 -19.36 -6.79 -0.70
C SER A 49 -18.48 -7.11 0.51
N GLY A 50 -18.77 -6.51 1.68
CA GLY A 50 -17.94 -6.67 2.86
C GLY A 50 -16.68 -5.80 2.87
N LYS A 51 -16.30 -5.15 1.77
CA LYS A 51 -15.11 -4.29 1.69
C LYS A 51 -15.40 -2.97 2.38
N ILE A 52 -14.84 -2.75 3.58
CA ILE A 52 -15.10 -1.54 4.38
C ILE A 52 -14.05 -0.47 4.08
N GLY A 53 -12.76 -0.80 4.19
CA GLY A 53 -11.70 0.19 4.01
C GLY A 53 -10.29 -0.36 4.16
N ILE A 54 -9.34 0.48 3.76
CA ILE A 54 -7.89 0.24 3.84
C ILE A 54 -7.24 1.48 4.42
N TRP A 55 -6.47 1.32 5.49
CA TRP A 55 -5.72 2.39 6.15
C TRP A 55 -4.22 2.09 6.14
N LEU A 56 -3.42 3.12 5.91
CA LEU A 56 -1.96 3.04 5.85
C LEU A 56 -1.35 3.35 7.22
N PHE A 57 -0.37 2.56 7.68
CA PHE A 57 0.46 2.93 8.83
C PHE A 57 1.69 3.71 8.40
N VAL A 58 1.47 4.98 8.05
CA VAL A 58 2.51 5.90 7.58
C VAL A 58 2.44 7.23 8.30
N LYS A 59 3.56 7.94 8.32
CA LYS A 59 3.67 9.33 8.75
C LYS A 59 4.35 10.16 7.69
N GLU A 60 3.88 11.38 7.52
CA GLU A 60 4.56 12.39 6.73
C GLU A 60 5.61 13.06 7.60
N VAL A 61 6.87 12.97 7.19
CA VAL A 61 7.99 13.59 7.91
C VAL A 61 8.96 14.24 6.94
N PRO A 62 9.56 15.40 7.30
CA PRO A 62 10.56 16.02 6.46
C PRO A 62 11.82 15.13 6.38
N ALA A 63 12.37 15.06 5.17
CA ALA A 63 13.62 14.36 4.86
C ALA A 63 14.77 14.88 5.74
N GLN A 64 15.34 13.99 6.55
CA GLN A 64 16.41 14.34 7.50
C GLN A 64 17.79 14.42 6.84
N ARG A 65 17.98 13.75 5.70
CA ARG A 65 19.23 13.74 4.94
C ARG A 65 18.92 14.14 3.51
N ARG A 66 19.86 14.86 2.89
CA ARG A 66 19.82 15.12 1.45
C ARG A 66 20.27 13.86 0.71
N SER A 67 19.64 13.61 -0.44
CA SER A 67 20.12 12.70 -1.48
C SER A 67 19.99 13.39 -2.84
N ASP A 68 20.60 12.84 -3.88
CA ASP A 68 20.58 13.44 -5.22
C ASP A 68 19.16 13.68 -5.74
N ASN A 69 18.26 12.73 -5.48
CA ASN A 69 16.87 12.78 -5.92
C ASN A 69 15.92 13.42 -4.88
N ARG A 70 16.45 13.90 -3.75
CA ARG A 70 15.61 14.43 -2.67
C ARG A 70 16.35 15.41 -1.77
N PRO A 71 16.04 16.72 -1.83
CA PRO A 71 16.64 17.68 -0.92
C PRO A 71 16.19 17.45 0.53
N ARG A 72 17.00 17.91 1.49
CA ARG A 72 16.64 17.89 2.91
C ARG A 72 15.38 18.75 3.10
N GLY A 73 14.44 18.28 3.91
CA GLY A 73 13.19 18.99 4.21
C GLY A 73 12.00 18.61 3.32
N THR A 74 12.20 17.92 2.19
CA THR A 74 11.08 17.39 1.39
C THR A 74 10.22 16.46 2.24
N ILE A 75 8.89 16.62 2.21
CA ILE A 75 7.98 15.74 2.93
C ILE A 75 8.06 14.33 2.33
N GLU A 76 8.35 13.36 3.18
CA GLU A 76 8.42 11.95 2.83
C GLU A 76 7.41 11.16 3.64
N THR A 77 6.76 10.20 2.98
CA THR A 77 5.99 9.16 3.66
C THR A 77 6.96 8.13 4.25
N LYS A 78 7.00 8.03 5.58
CA LYS A 78 7.74 7.00 6.29
C LYS A 78 6.83 6.02 6.98
N THR A 79 7.31 4.79 7.06
CA THR A 79 6.56 3.68 7.63
C THR A 79 6.63 3.77 9.15
N ILE A 80 5.51 3.50 9.80
CA ILE A 80 5.44 3.46 11.26
C ILE A 80 5.72 2.02 11.70
N LYS A 81 6.50 1.85 12.77
CA LYS A 81 6.64 0.55 13.42
C LYS A 81 5.32 0.25 14.11
N VAL A 82 4.56 -0.69 13.55
CA VAL A 82 3.24 -1.05 14.06
C VAL A 82 3.39 -1.95 15.29
N ASP A 83 2.84 -1.51 16.42
CA ASP A 83 2.66 -2.31 17.63
C ASP A 83 1.17 -2.33 18.04
N ARG A 84 0.84 -3.00 19.14
CA ARG A 84 -0.56 -3.11 19.62
C ARG A 84 -1.20 -1.75 19.92
N LYS A 85 -0.42 -0.73 20.29
CA LYS A 85 -0.93 0.60 20.59
C LYS A 85 -1.21 1.37 19.31
N VAL A 86 -0.24 1.39 18.38
CA VAL A 86 -0.36 2.02 17.07
C VAL A 86 -1.53 1.44 16.26
N MET A 87 -1.85 0.15 16.39
CA MET A 87 -3.02 -0.44 15.73
C MET A 87 -4.38 0.09 16.23
N ARG A 88 -4.43 0.75 17.39
CA ARG A 88 -5.67 1.22 18.04
C ARG A 88 -5.82 2.74 17.99
N GLU A 89 -4.77 3.45 17.56
CA GLU A 89 -4.80 4.89 17.25
C GLU A 89 -5.45 5.11 15.87
#